data_AF-A0A401U413-F1
#
_entry.id   AF-A0A401U413-F1
#
_cell.length_a   1.000
_cell.length_b   1.000
_cell.length_c   1.000
_cell.angle_alpha   90.00
_cell.angle_beta   90.00
_cell.angle_gamma   90.00
#
_symmetry.space_group_name_H-M   'P 1'
#
loop_
_entity.id
_entity.type
_entity.pdbx_description
1 polymer ?
#
loop_
_entity_poly.entity_id
_entity_poly.type
_entity_poly.pdbx_seq_one_letter_code
_entity_poly.pdbx_strand_id
1 'polypeptide(L)'
;MELLDAVIDRCADLLERCGADIDQVSHDIFEPESARHGHAKQYSQILIAIGRKGDLTSKIRESLVSIGRLVTFLSAVVEGVKWSKDMREQLKTMQRDVASLTDHASYLSNKITFVLDAMLGVVNLEQNNIIKLFSVMAVVLMPPTLIASIYGMN
;
A
#
# COMPACT_ATOMS: atom_id res chain seq x y z
N MET A 1 5.20 -24.59 21.37
CA MET A 1 4.36 -24.46 20.17
C MET A 1 3.48 -23.23 20.28
N GLU A 2 2.79 -23.00 21.40
CA GLU A 2 1.91 -21.84 21.62
C GLU A 2 2.56 -20.47 21.34
N LEU A 3 3.83 -20.26 21.68
CA LEU A 3 4.51 -19.01 21.35
C LEU A 3 4.64 -18.79 19.83
N LEU A 4 4.94 -19.85 19.08
CA LEU A 4 5.08 -19.76 17.63
C LEU A 4 3.73 -19.50 16.97
N ASP A 5 2.69 -20.16 17.48
CA ASP A 5 1.29 -19.95 17.09
C ASP A 5 0.87 -18.49 17.28
N ALA A 6 1.09 -17.95 18.48
CA ALA A 6 0.76 -16.57 18.80
C ALA A 6 1.52 -15.55 17.93
N VAL A 7 2.74 -15.87 17.49
CA VAL A 7 3.49 -15.02 16.55
C VAL A 7 2.89 -15.08 15.14
N ILE A 8 2.46 -16.25 14.68
CA ILE A 8 1.77 -16.43 13.38
C ILE A 8 0.44 -15.68 13.39
N ASP A 9 -0.36 -15.82 14.45
CA ASP A 9 -1.61 -15.09 14.65
C ASP A 9 -1.37 -13.58 14.64
N ARG A 10 -0.29 -13.13 15.30
CA ARG A 10 0.07 -11.71 15.28
C ARG A 10 0.41 -11.21 13.88
N CYS A 11 1.05 -12.02 13.04
CA CYS A 11 1.28 -11.67 11.64
C CYS A 11 -0.05 -11.56 10.87
N ALA A 12 -1.01 -12.44 11.14
CA ALA A 12 -2.35 -12.38 10.54
C ALA A 12 -3.07 -11.07 10.90
N ASP A 13 -3.14 -10.74 12.20
CA ASP A 13 -3.73 -9.48 12.68
C ASP A 13 -3.12 -8.24 12.01
N LEU A 14 -1.80 -8.24 11.84
CA LEU A 14 -1.10 -7.11 11.23
C LEU A 14 -1.40 -7.01 9.73
N LEU A 15 -1.49 -8.14 9.02
CA LEU A 15 -1.88 -8.14 7.61
C LEU A 15 -3.33 -7.67 7.42
N GLU A 16 -4.25 -8.09 8.27
CA GLU A 16 -5.65 -7.66 8.22
C GLU A 16 -5.77 -6.14 8.41
N ARG A 17 -5.08 -5.60 9.43
CA ARG A 17 -5.04 -4.15 9.67
C ARG A 17 -4.43 -3.38 8.49
N CYS A 18 -3.32 -3.86 7.94
CA CYS A 18 -2.72 -3.26 6.75
C CYS A 18 -3.67 -3.31 5.55
N GLY A 19 -4.41 -4.40 5.39
CA GLY A 19 -5.45 -4.54 4.37
C GLY A 19 -6.53 -3.48 4.50
N ALA A 20 -7.13 -3.37 5.69
CA ALA A 20 -8.16 -2.38 5.98
C ALA A 20 -7.69 -0.94 5.79
N ASP A 21 -6.47 -0.62 6.22
CA ASP A 21 -5.89 0.72 6.02
C ASP A 21 -5.68 1.05 4.54
N ILE A 22 -5.27 0.07 3.73
CA ILE A 22 -5.10 0.23 2.28
C ILE A 22 -6.44 0.33 1.56
N ASP A 23 -7.46 -0.38 2.03
CA ASP A 23 -8.83 -0.21 1.54
C ASP A 23 -9.35 1.20 1.77
N GLN A 24 -9.13 1.75 2.97
CA GLN A 24 -9.50 3.13 3.25
C GLN A 24 -8.75 4.13 2.35
N VAL A 25 -7.44 3.95 2.18
CA VAL A 25 -6.65 4.81 1.29
C VAL A 25 -7.13 4.70 -0.16
N SER A 26 -7.46 3.49 -0.62
CA SER A 26 -8.03 3.28 -1.95
C SER A 26 -9.35 4.05 -2.09
N HIS A 27 -10.24 3.99 -1.10
CA HIS A 27 -11.48 4.74 -1.09
C HIS A 27 -11.23 6.26 -1.17
N ASP A 28 -10.31 6.79 -0.38
CA ASP A 28 -9.98 8.22 -0.36
C ASP A 28 -9.42 8.72 -1.71
N ILE A 29 -8.79 7.84 -2.50
CA ILE A 29 -8.25 8.16 -3.84
C ILE A 29 -9.36 8.16 -4.90
N PHE A 30 -10.25 7.15 -4.89
CA PHE A 30 -11.25 6.96 -5.94
C PHE A 30 -12.56 7.71 -5.70
N GLU A 31 -12.92 7.96 -4.44
CA GLU A 31 -14.11 8.71 -4.03
C GLU A 31 -13.71 9.91 -3.16
N PRO A 32 -12.98 10.90 -3.72
CA PRO A 32 -12.65 12.10 -2.96
C PRO A 32 -13.96 12.82 -2.61
N GLU A 33 -14.29 12.90 -1.31
CA GLU A 33 -15.44 13.66 -0.83
C GLU A 33 -15.42 15.06 -1.47
N SER A 34 -16.40 15.28 -2.35
CA SER A 34 -16.78 16.50 -3.05
C SER A 34 -15.93 17.77 -2.79
N ALA A 35 -15.18 18.17 -3.83
CA ALA A 35 -14.98 19.56 -4.25
C ALA A 35 -14.37 20.56 -3.22
N ARG A 36 -13.35 20.18 -2.44
CA ARG A 36 -12.61 21.15 -1.62
C ARG A 36 -11.14 21.28 -2.04
N HIS A 37 -10.90 22.39 -2.73
CA HIS A 37 -9.62 22.95 -3.11
C HIS A 37 -8.58 22.84 -1.97
N GLY A 38 -7.55 22.02 -2.17
CA GLY A 38 -6.44 21.86 -1.19
C GLY A 38 -5.57 20.62 -1.38
N HIS A 39 -5.32 20.19 -2.62
CA HIS A 39 -4.95 18.79 -2.92
C HIS A 39 -3.51 18.36 -2.62
N ALA A 40 -2.51 19.25 -2.72
CA ALA A 40 -1.09 18.81 -2.69
C ALA A 40 -0.64 18.22 -1.33
N LYS A 41 -1.07 18.81 -0.20
CA LYS A 41 -0.75 18.27 1.14
C LYS A 41 -1.46 16.95 1.40
N GLN A 42 -2.70 16.79 0.93
CA GLN A 42 -3.48 15.57 1.10
C GLN A 42 -2.87 14.41 0.30
N TYR A 43 -2.47 14.66 -0.95
CA TYR A 43 -1.78 13.67 -1.78
C TYR A 43 -0.43 13.24 -1.19
N SER A 44 0.34 14.18 -0.64
CA SER A 44 1.58 13.84 0.05
C SER A 44 1.34 12.94 1.28
N GLN A 45 0.30 13.21 2.06
CA GLN A 45 -0.05 12.37 3.22
C GLN A 45 -0.50 10.97 2.79
N ILE A 46 -1.32 10.87 1.74
CA ILE A 46 -1.75 9.59 1.17
C ILE A 46 -0.55 8.78 0.69
N LEU A 47 0.37 9.39 -0.07
CA LEU A 47 1.59 8.71 -0.53
C LEU A 47 2.46 8.21 0.64
N ILE A 48 2.61 9.00 1.71
CA ILE A 48 3.33 8.58 2.92
C ILE A 48 2.62 7.40 3.59
N ALA A 49 1.28 7.42 3.66
CA ALA A 49 0.50 6.32 4.22
C ALA A 49 0.69 5.03 3.41
N ILE A 50 0.56 5.08 2.08
CA ILE A 50 0.81 3.94 1.18
C ILE A 50 2.22 3.39 1.39
N GLY A 51 3.24 4.25 1.39
CA GLY A 51 4.64 3.84 1.57
C GLY A 51 4.88 3.15 2.92
N ARG A 52 4.31 3.67 4.01
CA ARG A 52 4.42 3.05 5.35
C ARG A 52 3.76 1.68 5.41
N LYS A 53 2.59 1.52 4.77
CA LYS A 53 1.89 0.23 4.72
C LYS A 53 2.61 -0.77 3.82
N GLY A 54 3.22 -0.31 2.73
CA GLY A 54 4.09 -1.11 1.88
C GLY A 54 5.29 -1.67 2.64
N ASP A 55 6.02 -0.80 3.35
CA ASP A 55 7.17 -1.21 4.19
C ASP A 55 6.75 -2.20 5.29
N LEU A 56 5.65 -1.94 5.99
CA LEU A 56 5.14 -2.86 7.02
C LEU A 56 4.73 -4.23 6.43
N THR A 57 4.04 -4.24 5.29
CA THR A 57 3.62 -5.48 4.60
C THR A 57 4.83 -6.28 4.15
N SER A 58 5.87 -5.62 3.63
CA SER A 58 7.13 -6.23 3.24
C SER A 58 7.83 -6.90 4.44
N LYS A 59 7.94 -6.19 5.57
CA LYS A 59 8.52 -6.73 6.81
C LYS A 59 7.74 -7.94 7.35
N ILE A 60 6.41 -7.89 7.29
CA ILE A 60 5.57 -9.03 7.71
C ILE A 60 5.82 -10.22 6.79
N ARG A 61 5.87 -10.01 5.47
CA ARG A 61 6.17 -11.07 4.49
C ARG A 61 7.54 -11.70 4.73
N GLU A 62 8.58 -10.90 4.96
CA GLU A 62 9.93 -11.39 5.28
C GLU A 62 9.96 -12.21 6.59
N SER A 63 9.20 -11.75 7.59
CA SER A 63 9.05 -12.46 8.87
C SER A 63 8.35 -13.80 8.67
N LEU A 64 7.25 -13.85 7.92
CA LEU A 64 6.52 -15.08 7.58
C LEU A 64 7.40 -16.07 6.82
N VAL A 65 8.20 -15.62 5.84
CA VAL A 65 9.16 -16.49 5.13
C VAL A 65 10.18 -17.08 6.10
N SER A 66 10.70 -16.28 7.03
CA SER A 66 11.65 -16.74 8.05
C SER A 66 11.02 -17.75 9.02
N ILE A 67 9.79 -17.49 9.46
CA ILE A 67 9.00 -18.41 10.30
C ILE A 67 8.74 -19.71 9.54
N GLY A 68 8.39 -19.65 8.26
CA GLY A 68 8.13 -20.84 7.43
C GLY A 68 9.36 -21.74 7.31
N ARG A 69 10.55 -21.15 7.17
CA ARG A 69 11.82 -21.89 7.23
C ARG A 69 12.04 -22.54 8.58
N LEU A 70 11.74 -21.85 9.69
CA LEU A 70 11.83 -22.39 11.04
C LEU A 70 10.88 -23.58 11.23
N VAL A 71 9.60 -23.44 10.89
CA VAL A 71 8.60 -24.53 11.01
C VAL A 71 9.00 -25.74 10.17
N THR A 72 9.55 -25.51 8.97
CA THR A 72 10.03 -26.58 8.08
C THR A 72 11.24 -27.31 8.68
N PHE A 73 12.22 -26.56 9.18
CA PHE A 73 13.37 -27.15 9.88
C PHE A 73 12.93 -27.96 11.11
N LEU A 74 12.03 -27.40 11.92
CA LEU A 74 11.50 -28.07 13.10
C LEU A 74 10.79 -29.38 12.71
N SER A 75 9.97 -29.37 11.67
CA SER A 75 9.32 -30.57 11.14
C SER A 75 10.32 -31.67 10.73
N ALA A 76 11.45 -31.30 10.12
CA ALA A 76 12.50 -32.26 9.73
C ALA A 76 13.25 -32.84 10.94
N VAL A 77 13.59 -32.02 11.95
CA VAL A 77 14.26 -32.49 13.18
C VAL A 77 13.37 -33.43 13.99
N VAL A 78 12.05 -33.22 13.94
CA VAL A 78 11.04 -34.00 14.64
C VAL A 78 10.89 -35.43 14.11
N GLU A 79 11.37 -35.72 12.90
CA GLU A 79 11.45 -37.11 12.42
C GLU A 79 12.48 -37.93 13.21
N GLY A 80 13.51 -37.28 13.80
CA GLY A 80 14.54 -37.91 14.62
C GLY A 80 14.23 -38.04 16.11
N VAL A 81 13.15 -37.40 16.61
CA VAL A 81 12.78 -37.39 18.04
C VAL A 81 11.33 -37.86 18.20
N LYS A 82 11.02 -38.67 19.22
CA LYS A 82 9.65 -39.14 19.50
C LYS A 82 8.75 -37.99 20.02
N TRP A 83 8.32 -37.09 19.15
CA TRP A 83 7.28 -36.10 19.47
C TRP A 83 5.89 -36.74 19.46
N SER A 84 4.96 -36.14 20.21
CA SER A 84 3.56 -36.57 20.22
C SER A 84 2.90 -36.33 18.85
N LYS A 85 1.85 -37.09 18.55
CA LYS A 85 1.05 -36.93 17.33
C LYS A 85 0.49 -35.50 17.22
N ASP A 86 0.02 -34.94 18.34
CA ASP A 86 -0.58 -33.61 18.40
C ASP A 86 0.42 -32.51 18.02
N MET A 87 1.68 -32.59 18.46
CA MET A 87 2.70 -31.61 18.07
C MET A 87 3.01 -31.65 16.57
N ARG A 88 3.00 -32.84 15.96
CA ARG A 88 3.20 -33.00 14.51
C ARG A 88 2.04 -32.41 13.72
N GLU A 89 0.82 -32.54 14.23
CA GLU A 89 -0.37 -31.96 13.63
C GLU A 89 -0.35 -30.43 13.73
N GLN A 90 -0.01 -29.88 14.90
CA GLN A 90 0.18 -28.44 15.09
C GLN A 90 1.24 -27.86 14.14
N LEU A 91 2.39 -28.51 13.97
CA LEU A 91 3.42 -28.07 13.01
C LEU A 91 2.89 -28.01 11.57
N LYS A 92 2.12 -29.03 11.15
CA LYS A 92 1.51 -29.04 9.81
C LYS A 92 0.47 -27.94 9.63
N THR A 93 -0.25 -27.57 10.67
CA THR A 93 -1.20 -26.46 10.65
C THR A 93 -0.45 -25.14 10.51
N MET A 94 0.54 -24.87 11.38
CA MET A 94 1.40 -23.68 11.28
C MET A 94 2.08 -23.54 9.92
N GLN A 95 2.51 -24.63 9.31
CA GLN A 95 3.10 -24.61 7.95
C GLN A 95 2.11 -24.11 6.90
N ARG A 96 0.85 -24.55 6.98
CA ARG A 96 -0.22 -24.12 6.08
C ARG A 96 -0.60 -22.67 6.33
N ASP A 97 -0.68 -22.25 7.59
CA ASP A 97 -1.04 -20.88 7.96
C ASP A 97 0.04 -19.90 7.50
N VAL A 98 1.32 -20.21 7.73
CA VAL A 98 2.44 -19.38 7.25
C VAL A 98 2.43 -19.27 5.72
N ALA A 99 2.17 -20.36 4.99
CA ALA A 99 2.07 -20.32 3.54
C ALA A 99 0.91 -19.41 3.09
N SER A 100 -0.29 -19.60 3.66
CA SER A 100 -1.47 -18.80 3.35
C SER A 100 -1.27 -17.31 3.66
N LEU A 101 -0.68 -16.97 4.81
CA LEU A 101 -0.38 -15.59 5.18
C LEU A 101 0.70 -14.97 4.28
N THR A 102 1.68 -15.75 3.82
CA THR A 102 2.70 -15.28 2.86
C THR A 102 2.08 -14.95 1.51
N ASP A 103 1.15 -15.77 1.04
CA ASP A 103 0.38 -15.50 -0.18
C ASP A 103 -0.50 -14.27 -0.01
N HIS A 104 -1.18 -14.13 1.13
CA HIS A 104 -1.98 -12.95 1.47
C HIS A 104 -1.13 -11.67 1.52
N ALA A 105 0.07 -11.71 2.11
CA ALA A 105 1.00 -10.59 2.11
C ALA A 105 1.46 -10.20 0.70
N SER A 106 1.60 -11.19 -0.20
CA SER A 106 1.95 -10.96 -1.60
C SER A 106 0.79 -10.32 -2.37
N TYR A 107 -0.45 -10.79 -2.14
CA TYR A 107 -1.66 -10.14 -2.65
C TYR A 107 -1.77 -8.69 -2.18
N LEU A 108 -1.57 -8.43 -0.88
CA LEU A 108 -1.63 -7.09 -0.31
C LEU A 108 -0.55 -6.17 -0.87
N SER A 109 0.67 -6.69 -1.09
CA SER A 109 1.75 -5.94 -1.76
C SER A 109 1.35 -5.50 -3.17
N ASN A 110 0.70 -6.37 -3.95
CA ASN A 110 0.20 -6.03 -5.28
C ASN A 110 -0.92 -4.97 -5.22
N LYS A 111 -1.82 -5.08 -4.25
CA LYS A 111 -2.88 -4.09 -4.00
C LYS A 111 -2.28 -2.72 -3.64
N ILE A 112 -1.25 -2.69 -2.81
CA ILE A 112 -0.53 -1.46 -2.45
C ILE A 112 0.08 -0.79 -3.68
N THR A 113 0.73 -1.57 -4.57
CA THR A 113 1.25 -1.05 -5.84
C THR A 113 0.15 -0.50 -6.73
N PHE A 114 -0.97 -1.22 -6.87
CA PHE A 114 -2.13 -0.74 -7.61
C PHE A 114 -2.66 0.61 -7.08
N VAL A 115 -2.78 0.75 -5.77
CA VAL A 115 -3.24 2.00 -5.12
C VAL A 115 -2.22 3.12 -5.29
N LEU A 116 -0.92 2.82 -5.22
CA LEU A 116 0.16 3.78 -5.51
C LEU A 116 0.07 4.31 -6.95
N ASP A 117 -0.09 3.42 -7.92
CA ASP A 117 -0.20 3.78 -9.33
C ASP A 117 -1.46 4.60 -9.60
N ALA A 118 -2.58 4.22 -8.99
CA ALA A 118 -3.83 4.99 -9.05
C ALA A 118 -3.66 6.40 -8.48
N MET A 119 -2.99 6.54 -7.33
CA MET A 119 -2.68 7.84 -6.71
C MET A 119 -1.84 8.72 -7.65
N LEU A 120 -0.79 8.15 -8.25
CA LEU A 120 0.03 8.87 -9.22
C LEU A 120 -0.79 9.29 -10.46
N GLY A 121 -1.72 8.45 -10.90
CA GLY A 121 -2.69 8.77 -11.95
C GLY A 121 -3.56 9.99 -11.59
N VAL A 122 -4.12 10.02 -10.39
CA VAL A 122 -4.93 11.16 -9.89
C VAL A 122 -4.10 12.45 -9.82
N VAL A 123 -2.86 12.39 -9.30
CA VAL A 123 -1.97 13.56 -9.25
C VAL A 123 -1.68 14.10 -10.65
N ASN A 124 -1.41 13.22 -11.62
CA ASN A 124 -1.16 13.63 -13.00
C ASN A 124 -2.39 14.29 -13.65
N LEU A 125 -3.60 13.80 -13.37
CA LEU A 125 -4.85 14.40 -13.85
C LEU A 125 -5.05 15.81 -13.29
N GLU A 126 -4.86 15.99 -11.98
CA GLU A 126 -4.96 17.30 -11.33
C GLU A 126 -3.92 18.29 -11.86
N GLN A 127 -2.67 17.84 -12.05
CA GLN A 127 -1.63 18.68 -12.61
C GLN A 127 -1.96 19.11 -14.05
N ASN A 128 -2.49 18.20 -14.88
CA ASN A 128 -2.94 18.52 -16.22
C ASN A 128 -4.11 19.54 -16.22
N ASN A 129 -5.05 19.42 -15.28
CA ASN A 129 -6.14 20.39 -15.14
C ASN A 129 -5.62 21.79 -14.79
N ILE A 130 -4.64 21.90 -13.89
CA ILE A 130 -3.98 23.17 -13.54
C ILE A 130 -3.28 23.77 -14.78
N ILE A 131 -2.50 22.98 -15.52
CA ILE A 131 -1.81 23.43 -16.74
C ILE A 131 -2.81 23.90 -17.80
N LYS A 132 -3.91 23.15 -17.98
CA LYS A 132 -4.97 23.50 -18.93
C LYS A 132 -5.62 24.84 -18.57
N LEU A 133 -5.88 25.08 -17.28
CA LEU A 133 -6.42 26.36 -16.81
C LEU A 133 -5.48 27.53 -17.15
N PHE A 134 -4.19 27.42 -16.82
CA PHE A 134 -3.20 28.45 -17.13
C PHE A 134 -3.06 28.69 -18.64
N SER A 135 -3.04 27.63 -19.43
CA SER A 135 -2.98 27.72 -20.89
C SER A 135 -4.17 28.49 -21.47
N VAL A 136 -5.40 28.18 -21.01
CA VAL A 136 -6.61 28.90 -21.44
C VAL A 136 -6.56 30.37 -21.02
N MET A 137 -6.18 30.66 -19.77
CA MET A 137 -6.04 32.05 -19.31
C MET A 137 -5.01 32.83 -20.12
N ALA A 138 -3.87 32.21 -20.44
CA ALA A 138 -2.81 32.86 -21.21
C ALA A 138 -3.28 33.19 -22.63
N VAL A 139 -3.98 32.29 -23.31
CA VAL A 139 -4.55 32.55 -24.65
C VAL A 139 -5.57 33.69 -24.62
N VAL A 140 -6.38 33.81 -23.56
CA VAL A 140 -7.38 34.87 -23.42
C VAL A 140 -6.73 36.23 -23.08
N LEU A 141 -5.70 36.24 -22.23
CA LEU A 141 -5.09 37.47 -21.71
C LEU A 141 -3.94 38.00 -22.56
N MET A 142 -3.20 37.15 -23.29
CA MET A 142 -2.05 37.58 -24.08
C MET A 142 -2.43 38.59 -25.20
N PRO A 143 -3.47 38.40 -26.03
CA PRO A 143 -3.77 39.35 -27.10
C PRO A 143 -4.15 40.75 -26.59
N PRO A 144 -5.05 40.94 -25.60
CA PRO A 144 -5.31 42.25 -25.01
C PRO A 144 -4.07 42.89 -24.38
N THR A 145 -3.21 42.09 -23.73
CA THR A 145 -1.96 42.58 -23.12
C THR A 145 -0.98 43.09 -24.18
N LEU A 146 -0.85 42.37 -25.30
CA LEU A 146 -0.03 42.79 -26.43
C LEU A 146 -0.57 44.08 -27.06
N ILE A 147 -1.88 44.19 -27.28
CA ILE A 147 -2.51 45.42 -27.79
C ILE A 147 -2.23 46.59 -26.83
N ALA A 148 -2.48 46.41 -25.53
CA ALA A 148 -2.20 47.42 -24.52
C ALA A 148 -0.71 47.85 -24.51
N SER A 149 0.22 46.91 -24.71
CA SER A 149 1.65 47.22 -24.76
C SER A 149 2.03 48.09 -25.97
N ILE A 150 1.41 47.86 -27.14
CA ILE A 150 1.68 48.66 -28.35
C ILE A 150 1.15 50.09 -28.19
N TYR A 151 -0.06 50.26 -27.64
CA TYR A 151 -0.69 51.58 -27.50
C TYR A 151 -0.27 52.34 -26.23
N GLY A 152 0.31 51.67 -25.24
CA GLY A 152 0.83 52.28 -24.01
C GLY A 152 2.27 52.79 -24.10
N MET A 153 2.98 52.50 -25.20
CA MET A 153 4.31 53.03 -25.48
C MET A 153 4.24 54.43 -26.12
N ASN A 154 4.02 55.47 -25.31
CA ASN A 154 4.18 56.88 -25.70
C ASN A 154 4.69 57.72 -24.54
#